data_AF-A0A229YDD2-F1
#
_entry.id   AF-A0A229YDD2-F1
#
_cell.length_a   1.000
_cell.length_b   1.000
_cell.length_c   1.000
_cell.angle_alpha   90.00
_cell.angle_beta   90.00
_cell.angle_gamma   90.00
#
_symmetry.space_group_name_H-M   'P 1'
#
loop_
_entity.id
_entity.type
_entity.pdbx_description
1 polymer ?
#
loop_
_entity_poly.entity_id
_entity_poly.type
_entity_poly.pdbx_seq_one_letter_code
_entity_poly.pdbx_strand_id
1 'polypeptide(L)'
;MTSAAHEQGYNALHSMITRKCAFMNGLDLQLSVMGHVAITSNGRTKKADQTYRPVVVPQPRSDHWPTVVIQCAYSQPRSKLANDARWWLLEAGGDVKTVLTILVHQTRREVVEKWELIPRETRQGQNKKVPEITRRVVMSQKTDNDPIRVTGYPLTLPFEHLFLRPANPGEGDIVLDESDLETIATLTWRVHSNV
;
A
#
# COMPACT_ATOMS: atom_id res chain seq x y z
N MET A 1 -6.98 16.43 10.54
CA MET A 1 -8.09 16.77 9.63
C MET A 1 -7.81 16.06 8.32
N THR A 2 -8.72 15.18 7.90
CA THR A 2 -8.60 14.44 6.63
C THR A 2 -8.87 15.42 5.48
N SER A 3 -7.90 15.63 4.60
CA SER A 3 -8.05 16.51 3.42
C SER A 3 -8.55 15.70 2.23
N ALA A 4 -9.13 16.38 1.22
CA ALA A 4 -9.50 15.72 -0.04
C ALA A 4 -8.29 15.04 -0.70
N ALA A 5 -7.12 15.69 -0.67
CA ALA A 5 -5.86 15.13 -1.18
C ALA A 5 -5.43 13.85 -0.43
N HIS A 6 -5.60 13.82 0.90
CA HIS A 6 -5.34 12.62 1.69
C HIS A 6 -6.25 11.46 1.27
N GLU A 7 -7.57 11.69 1.22
CA GLU A 7 -8.54 10.68 0.81
C GLU A 7 -8.28 10.21 -0.62
N GLN A 8 -8.07 11.14 -1.55
CA GLN A 8 -7.88 10.82 -2.95
C GLN A 8 -6.57 10.07 -3.21
N GLY A 9 -5.49 10.37 -2.48
CA GLY A 9 -4.20 9.71 -2.64
C GLY A 9 -4.29 8.19 -2.47
N TYR A 10 -4.81 7.72 -1.33
CA TYR A 10 -4.95 6.28 -1.13
C TYR A 10 -6.08 5.67 -1.95
N ASN A 11 -7.17 6.41 -2.21
CA ASN A 11 -8.28 5.91 -3.02
C ASN A 11 -7.84 5.68 -4.47
N ALA A 12 -7.02 6.56 -5.06
CA ALA A 12 -6.49 6.37 -6.41
C ALA A 12 -5.61 5.11 -6.50
N LEU A 13 -4.71 4.91 -5.52
CA LEU A 13 -3.90 3.69 -5.43
C LEU A 13 -4.77 2.44 -5.24
N HIS A 14 -5.76 2.52 -4.36
CA HIS A 14 -6.72 1.44 -4.13
C HIS A 14 -7.49 1.07 -5.40
N SER A 15 -8.04 2.05 -6.11
CA SER A 15 -8.80 1.82 -7.35
C SER A 15 -7.95 1.13 -8.42
N MET A 16 -6.67 1.48 -8.56
CA MET A 16 -5.79 0.80 -9.52
C MET A 16 -5.53 -0.66 -9.14
N ILE A 17 -5.28 -0.95 -7.85
CA ILE A 17 -5.10 -2.32 -7.37
C ILE A 17 -6.36 -3.15 -7.64
N THR A 18 -7.54 -2.65 -7.24
CA THR A 18 -8.82 -3.34 -7.44
C THR A 18 -9.12 -3.56 -8.93
N ARG A 19 -8.83 -2.56 -9.78
CA ARG A 19 -9.02 -2.67 -11.23
C ARG A 19 -8.14 -3.78 -11.84
N LYS A 20 -6.87 -3.89 -11.44
CA LYS A 20 -5.99 -4.98 -11.89
C LYS A 20 -6.49 -6.33 -11.42
N CYS A 21 -6.98 -6.44 -10.18
CA CYS A 21 -7.62 -7.66 -9.68
C CYS A 21 -8.85 -8.04 -10.53
N ALA A 22 -9.73 -7.08 -10.85
CA ALA A 22 -10.93 -7.34 -11.64
C ALA A 22 -10.62 -7.91 -13.04
N PHE A 23 -9.55 -7.42 -13.69
CA PHE A 23 -9.12 -7.94 -14.99
C PHE A 23 -8.49 -9.34 -14.94
N MET A 24 -8.12 -9.83 -13.75
CA MET A 24 -7.61 -11.17 -13.55
C MET A 24 -8.72 -12.06 -12.99
N ASN A 25 -9.71 -12.39 -13.83
CA ASN A 25 -10.82 -13.29 -13.49
C ASN A 25 -11.67 -12.86 -12.28
N GLY A 26 -11.87 -11.54 -12.07
CA GLY A 26 -12.72 -11.04 -10.99
C GLY A 26 -12.15 -11.27 -9.58
N LEU A 27 -10.82 -11.27 -9.43
CA LEU A 27 -10.15 -11.44 -8.14
C LEU A 27 -10.49 -10.35 -7.12
N ASP A 28 -10.97 -9.19 -7.56
CA ASP A 28 -11.45 -8.13 -6.68
C ASP A 28 -12.61 -8.62 -5.78
N LEU A 29 -13.47 -9.50 -6.30
CA LEU A 29 -14.56 -10.12 -5.55
C LEU A 29 -14.07 -11.17 -4.54
N GLN A 30 -12.81 -11.60 -4.63
CA GLN A 30 -12.18 -12.52 -3.68
C GLN A 30 -11.45 -11.78 -2.55
N LEU A 31 -11.49 -10.44 -2.52
CA LEU A 31 -10.92 -9.62 -1.46
C LEU A 31 -12.01 -8.98 -0.60
N SER A 32 -11.90 -9.14 0.72
CA SER A 32 -12.53 -8.23 1.67
C SER A 32 -11.73 -6.93 1.69
N VAL A 33 -12.28 -5.90 1.04
CA VAL A 33 -11.74 -4.54 1.04
C VAL A 33 -12.44 -3.77 2.15
N MET A 34 -11.68 -3.34 3.17
CA MET A 34 -12.26 -2.64 4.31
C MET A 34 -11.51 -1.32 4.54
N GLY A 35 -12.21 -0.22 4.32
CA GLY A 35 -11.70 1.12 4.62
C GLY A 35 -11.81 1.41 6.11
N HIS A 36 -10.88 2.20 6.64
CA HIS A 36 -11.01 2.82 7.97
C HIS A 36 -11.12 1.84 9.15
N VAL A 37 -10.64 0.59 9.01
CA VAL A 37 -10.67 -0.40 10.11
C VAL A 37 -9.65 -0.03 11.19
N ALA A 38 -10.13 -0.01 12.43
CA ALA A 38 -9.30 0.12 13.62
C ALA A 38 -8.96 -1.25 14.19
N ILE A 39 -7.68 -1.55 14.33
CA ILE A 39 -7.17 -2.79 14.94
C ILE A 39 -6.47 -2.44 16.23
N THR A 40 -6.82 -3.16 17.30
CA THR A 40 -6.24 -2.99 18.64
C THR A 40 -5.42 -4.21 18.99
N SER A 41 -4.14 -4.00 19.26
CA SER A 41 -3.23 -5.02 19.78
C SER A 41 -2.36 -4.41 20.88
N ASN A 42 -2.12 -5.17 21.95
CA ASN A 42 -1.28 -4.75 23.08
C ASN A 42 -1.60 -3.34 23.62
N GLY A 43 -2.90 -3.02 23.73
CA GLY A 43 -3.38 -1.73 24.23
C GLY A 43 -3.21 -0.55 23.28
N ARG A 44 -2.71 -0.78 22.05
CA ARG A 44 -2.58 0.25 21.01
C ARG A 44 -3.56 -0.02 19.87
N THR A 45 -4.39 0.98 19.57
CA THR A 45 -5.29 0.96 18.42
C THR A 45 -4.68 1.73 17.26
N LYS A 46 -4.76 1.18 16.05
CA LYS A 46 -4.34 1.86 14.83
C LYS A 46 -5.40 1.70 13.75
N LYS A 47 -5.61 2.79 13.01
CA LYS A 47 -6.55 2.85 11.89
C LYS A 47 -5.79 2.83 10.58
N ALA A 48 -6.22 1.99 9.65
CA ALA A 48 -5.75 2.01 8.27
C ALA A 48 -6.67 2.82 7.37
N ASP A 49 -6.12 3.42 6.32
CA ASP A 49 -6.94 4.12 5.32
C ASP A 49 -7.63 3.11 4.41
N GLN A 50 -6.91 2.05 4.02
CA GLN A 50 -7.46 0.91 3.31
C GLN A 50 -6.79 -0.39 3.75
N THR A 51 -7.56 -1.49 3.77
CA THR A 51 -7.04 -2.83 4.05
C THR A 51 -7.57 -3.85 3.05
N TYR A 52 -6.80 -4.92 2.86
CA TYR A 52 -7.15 -6.06 2.04
C TYR A 52 -6.94 -7.35 2.83
N ARG A 53 -7.85 -8.29 2.65
CA ARG A 53 -7.76 -9.66 3.16
C ARG A 53 -8.50 -10.57 2.17
N PRO A 54 -8.07 -11.82 1.92
CA PRO A 54 -8.87 -12.72 1.12
C PRO A 54 -10.20 -13.01 1.83
N VAL A 55 -11.26 -13.22 1.06
CA VAL A 55 -12.58 -13.63 1.60
C VAL A 55 -12.46 -14.96 2.35
N VAL A 56 -11.65 -15.88 1.83
CA VAL A 56 -11.32 -17.15 2.47
C VAL A 56 -9.95 -17.04 3.12
N VAL A 57 -9.92 -16.97 4.45
CA VAL A 57 -8.67 -16.96 5.22
C VAL A 57 -8.27 -18.42 5.53
N PRO A 58 -7.07 -18.88 5.14
CA PRO A 58 -6.64 -20.25 5.39
C PRO A 58 -6.38 -20.49 6.88
N GLN A 59 -6.87 -21.60 7.43
CA GLN A 59 -6.55 -22.02 8.79
C GLN A 59 -5.06 -22.43 8.91
N PRO A 60 -4.41 -22.24 10.07
CA PRO A 60 -4.94 -21.79 11.36
C PRO A 60 -4.94 -20.26 11.56
N ARG A 61 -4.74 -19.47 10.48
CA ARG A 61 -4.65 -18.01 10.58
C ARG A 61 -5.99 -17.42 11.03
N SER A 62 -5.93 -16.48 11.98
CA SER A 62 -7.11 -15.70 12.36
C SER A 62 -7.44 -14.63 11.32
N ASP A 63 -8.66 -14.14 11.35
CA ASP A 63 -9.10 -13.08 10.45
C ASP A 63 -8.80 -11.68 11.03
N HIS A 64 -8.26 -11.58 12.25
CA HIS A 64 -8.03 -10.31 12.94
C HIS A 64 -7.16 -9.30 12.16
N TRP A 65 -6.14 -9.80 11.44
CA TRP A 65 -5.20 -8.95 10.69
C TRP A 65 -5.45 -9.00 9.18
N PRO A 66 -5.39 -7.86 8.47
CA PRO A 66 -5.35 -7.84 7.02
C PRO A 66 -4.04 -8.43 6.50
N THR A 67 -3.98 -8.65 5.20
CA THR A 67 -2.78 -9.12 4.52
C THR A 67 -2.01 -7.95 3.89
N VAL A 68 -2.72 -6.94 3.39
CA VAL A 68 -2.14 -5.71 2.85
C VAL A 68 -2.83 -4.48 3.44
N VAL A 69 -2.05 -3.45 3.73
CA VAL A 69 -2.53 -2.17 4.29
C VAL A 69 -2.06 -1.01 3.43
N ILE A 70 -2.92 -0.01 3.21
CA ILE A 70 -2.51 1.31 2.70
C ILE A 70 -2.58 2.34 3.82
N GLN A 71 -1.54 3.16 3.93
CA GLN A 71 -1.46 4.32 4.81
C GLN A 71 -1.14 5.56 3.98
N CYS A 72 -1.95 6.59 4.13
CA CYS A 72 -1.78 7.88 3.49
C CYS A 72 -1.31 8.92 4.48
N ALA A 73 -0.52 9.86 4.00
CA ALA A 73 -0.32 11.09 4.73
C ALA A 73 -0.26 12.27 3.77
N TYR A 74 -0.96 13.34 4.11
CA TYR A 74 -0.91 14.61 3.38
C TYR A 74 -0.17 15.66 4.19
N SER A 75 0.90 16.24 3.63
CA SER A 75 1.69 17.29 4.29
C SER A 75 2.19 16.90 5.70
N GLN A 76 2.49 15.61 5.91
CA GLN A 76 3.05 15.11 7.17
C GLN A 76 4.45 14.55 6.92
N PRO A 77 5.29 14.43 7.97
CA PRO A 77 6.60 13.82 7.84
C PRO A 77 6.50 12.36 7.37
N ARG A 78 7.35 11.97 6.41
CA ARG A 78 7.52 10.59 5.96
C ARG A 78 7.82 9.61 7.11
N SER A 79 8.46 10.08 8.18
CA SER A 79 8.74 9.28 9.38
C SER A 79 7.47 8.77 10.08
N LYS A 80 6.35 9.49 9.97
CA LYS A 80 5.06 9.05 10.49
C LYS A 80 4.58 7.78 9.78
N LEU A 81 4.54 7.81 8.45
CA LEU A 81 4.20 6.65 7.62
C LEU A 81 5.16 5.47 7.84
N ALA A 82 6.46 5.75 8.01
CA ALA A 82 7.43 4.71 8.33
C ALA A 82 7.18 4.05 9.69
N ASN A 83 6.79 4.82 10.71
CA ASN A 83 6.38 4.27 12.01
C ASN A 83 5.07 3.48 11.89
N ASP A 84 4.18 3.90 11.00
CA ASP A 84 2.92 3.22 10.75
C ASP A 84 3.14 1.85 10.08
N ALA A 85 3.95 1.81 9.02
CA ALA A 85 4.34 0.58 8.35
C ALA A 85 5.05 -0.40 9.29
N ARG A 86 6.00 0.08 10.10
CA ARG A 86 6.69 -0.76 11.09
C ARG A 86 5.73 -1.38 12.10
N TRP A 87 4.77 -0.60 12.61
CA TRP A 87 3.81 -1.13 13.56
C TRP A 87 2.96 -2.23 12.93
N TRP A 88 2.38 -2.00 11.75
CA TRP A 88 1.56 -3.02 11.07
C TRP A 88 2.33 -4.31 10.80
N LEU A 89 3.57 -4.21 10.33
CA LEU A 89 4.39 -5.37 9.98
C LEU A 89 4.87 -6.15 11.22
N LEU A 90 5.27 -5.46 12.28
CA LEU A 90 5.80 -6.11 13.48
C LEU A 90 4.70 -6.63 14.39
N GLU A 91 3.67 -5.82 14.64
CA GLU A 91 2.59 -6.14 15.58
C GLU A 91 1.75 -7.33 15.07
N ALA A 92 1.54 -7.41 13.76
CA ALA A 92 0.81 -8.52 13.15
C ALA A 92 1.59 -9.84 13.13
N GLY A 93 2.84 -9.89 13.60
CA GLY A 93 3.62 -11.14 13.65
C GLY A 93 3.83 -11.80 12.28
N GLY A 94 3.82 -11.01 11.19
CA GLY A 94 3.90 -11.50 9.82
C GLY A 94 2.56 -11.80 9.17
N ASP A 95 1.43 -11.50 9.82
CA ASP A 95 0.12 -11.62 9.20
C ASP A 95 -0.15 -10.54 8.15
N VAL A 96 0.29 -9.30 8.41
CA VAL A 96 0.41 -8.27 7.38
C VAL A 96 1.67 -8.58 6.54
N LYS A 97 1.48 -8.84 5.25
CA LYS A 97 2.53 -9.20 4.30
C LYS A 97 3.17 -7.96 3.68
N THR A 98 2.35 -6.94 3.39
CA THR A 98 2.82 -5.68 2.78
C THR A 98 2.09 -4.48 3.37
N VAL A 99 2.84 -3.40 3.60
CA VAL A 99 2.25 -2.07 3.83
C VAL A 99 2.66 -1.16 2.69
N LEU A 100 1.69 -0.56 2.02
CA LEU A 100 1.89 0.50 1.05
C LEU A 100 1.68 1.84 1.76
N THR A 101 2.67 2.72 1.71
CA THR A 101 2.52 4.07 2.22
C THR A 101 2.51 5.05 1.06
N ILE A 102 1.55 5.97 1.00
CA ILE A 102 1.52 7.07 0.04
C ILE A 102 1.67 8.41 0.76
N LEU A 103 2.75 9.13 0.46
CA LEU A 103 2.97 10.48 0.94
C LEU A 103 2.54 11.47 -0.14
N VAL A 104 1.49 12.21 0.18
CA VAL A 104 0.94 13.28 -0.64
C VAL A 104 1.52 14.62 -0.23
N HIS A 105 2.28 15.23 -1.14
CA HIS A 105 2.83 16.56 -0.92
C HIS A 105 1.82 17.65 -1.31
N GLN A 106 2.05 18.86 -0.80
CA GLN A 106 1.28 20.04 -1.22
C GLN A 106 1.63 20.50 -2.64
N THR A 107 2.73 19.98 -3.20
CA THR A 107 3.11 20.16 -4.60
C THR A 107 2.69 18.94 -5.41
N ARG A 108 2.80 18.96 -6.74
CA ARG A 108 2.56 17.78 -7.60
C ARG A 108 3.68 16.75 -7.45
N ARG A 109 3.76 16.12 -6.28
CA ARG A 109 4.76 15.11 -5.95
C ARG A 109 4.18 14.10 -4.97
N GLU A 110 4.18 12.85 -5.39
CA GLU A 110 3.68 11.72 -4.63
C GLU A 110 4.79 10.69 -4.44
N VAL A 111 4.88 10.10 -3.25
CA VAL A 111 5.84 9.04 -2.96
C VAL A 111 5.11 7.82 -2.45
N VAL A 112 5.18 6.72 -3.19
CA VAL A 112 4.67 5.42 -2.75
C VAL A 112 5.83 4.54 -2.32
N GLU A 113 5.74 3.97 -1.12
CA GLU A 113 6.73 3.01 -0.62
C GLU A 113 6.05 1.69 -0.28
N LYS A 114 6.66 0.59 -0.74
CA LYS A 114 6.31 -0.77 -0.37
C LYS A 114 7.20 -1.23 0.78
N TRP A 115 6.57 -1.57 1.89
CA TRP A 115 7.22 -2.07 3.09
C TRP A 115 6.90 -3.54 3.31
N GLU A 116 7.93 -4.34 3.56
CA GLU A 116 7.82 -5.78 3.80
C GLU A 116 8.78 -6.19 4.92
N LEU A 117 8.49 -7.32 5.56
CA LEU A 117 9.42 -7.95 6.49
C LEU A 117 10.46 -8.77 5.71
N ILE A 118 11.71 -8.28 5.66
CA ILE A 118 12.81 -9.00 5.00
C ILE A 118 13.72 -9.67 6.04
N PRO A 119 14.26 -10.88 5.77
CA PRO A 119 15.31 -11.45 6.60
C PRO A 119 16.57 -10.58 6.54
N ARG A 120 17.13 -10.25 7.71
CA ARG A 120 18.38 -9.51 7.82
C ARG A 120 19.26 -10.15 8.88
N GLU A 121 20.55 -10.29 8.56
CA GLU A 121 21.55 -10.63 9.56
C GLU A 121 21.69 -9.46 10.53
N THR A 122 21.44 -9.72 11.81
CA THR A 122 21.60 -8.71 12.86
C THR A 122 22.59 -9.22 13.90
N ARG A 123 23.25 -8.30 14.62
CA ARG A 123 24.14 -8.65 15.74
C ARG A 123 23.45 -9.50 16.82
N GLN A 124 22.11 -9.50 16.86
CA GLN A 124 21.29 -10.21 17.84
C GLN A 124 20.79 -11.58 17.36
N GLY A 125 21.12 -12.01 16.14
CA GLY A 125 20.72 -13.31 15.61
C GLY A 125 20.65 -13.35 14.08
N GLN A 126 20.89 -14.55 13.55
CA GLN A 126 20.67 -14.87 12.14
C GLN A 126 19.17 -14.90 11.83
N ASN A 127 18.77 -14.42 10.65
CA ASN A 127 17.40 -14.51 10.12
C ASN A 127 16.30 -13.68 10.83
N LYS A 128 16.66 -12.61 11.57
CA LYS A 128 15.64 -11.69 12.11
C LYS A 128 14.94 -10.96 10.97
N LYS A 129 13.60 -11.02 10.96
CA LYS A 129 12.79 -10.24 10.01
C LYS A 129 12.68 -8.79 10.46
N VAL A 130 13.01 -7.86 9.57
CA VAL A 130 12.95 -6.41 9.83
C VAL A 130 12.09 -5.71 8.78
N PRO A 131 11.28 -4.71 9.17
CA PRO A 131 10.53 -3.91 8.20
C PRO A 131 11.47 -3.02 7.39
N GLU A 132 11.47 -3.19 6.07
CA GLU A 132 12.31 -2.44 5.14
C GLU A 132 11.50 -2.01 3.93
N ILE A 133 11.96 -0.96 3.26
CA ILE A 133 11.37 -0.50 2.00
C ILE A 133 11.96 -1.33 0.88
N THR A 134 11.16 -2.21 0.29
CA THR A 134 11.59 -3.05 -0.82
C THR A 134 11.33 -2.38 -2.16
N ARG A 135 10.43 -1.39 -2.21
CA ARG A 135 10.24 -0.52 -3.38
C ARG A 135 9.87 0.89 -3.00
N ARG A 136 10.41 1.87 -3.74
CA ARG A 136 10.01 3.28 -3.68
C ARG A 136 9.72 3.77 -5.08
N VAL A 137 8.51 4.29 -5.27
CA VAL A 137 8.08 4.99 -6.47
C VAL A 137 7.91 6.47 -6.16
N VAL A 138 8.36 7.33 -7.07
CA VAL A 138 8.14 8.77 -6.99
C VAL A 138 7.46 9.23 -8.27
N MET A 139 6.32 9.89 -8.12
CA MET A 139 5.57 10.54 -9.20
C MET A 139 5.69 12.05 -8.99
N SER A 140 6.05 12.81 -10.01
CA SER A 140 6.22 14.26 -9.87
C SER A 140 5.98 15.02 -11.15
N GLN A 141 5.47 16.25 -11.02
CA GLN A 141 5.31 17.19 -12.11
C GLN A 141 5.77 18.57 -11.62
N LYS A 142 6.61 19.25 -12.41
CA LYS A 142 7.16 20.56 -12.03
C LYS A 142 6.18 21.69 -12.30
N THR A 143 5.55 21.68 -13.47
CA THR A 143 4.52 22.63 -13.90
C THR A 143 3.45 21.89 -14.70
N ASP A 144 2.28 22.50 -14.87
CA ASP A 144 1.14 21.93 -15.61
C ASP A 144 1.46 21.53 -17.05
N ASN A 145 2.45 22.18 -17.64
CA ASN A 145 2.89 21.94 -19.02
C ASN A 145 4.00 20.89 -19.11
N ASP A 146 4.61 20.49 -17.99
CA ASP A 146 5.63 19.45 -17.98
C ASP A 146 5.00 18.05 -17.99
N PRO A 147 5.64 17.07 -18.62
CA PRO A 147 5.21 15.68 -18.49
C PRO A 147 5.34 15.22 -17.04
N ILE A 148 4.44 14.32 -16.64
CA ILE A 148 4.58 13.59 -15.39
C ILE A 148 5.84 12.74 -15.47
N ARG A 149 6.64 12.74 -14.41
CA ARG A 149 7.82 11.88 -14.28
C ARG A 149 7.56 10.84 -13.22
N VAL A 150 7.69 9.58 -13.59
CA VAL A 150 7.61 8.44 -12.68
C VAL A 150 8.99 7.80 -12.57
N THR A 151 9.43 7.50 -11.36
CA THR A 151 10.70 6.79 -11.10
C THR A 151 10.47 5.64 -10.15
N GLY A 152 11.28 4.59 -10.27
CA GLY A 152 11.18 3.41 -9.42
C GLY A 152 10.00 2.49 -9.75
N TYR A 153 9.38 2.64 -10.91
CA TYR A 153 8.35 1.70 -11.41
C TYR A 153 8.97 0.40 -11.94
N PRO A 154 8.21 -0.70 -12.08
CA PRO A 154 6.83 -0.86 -11.61
C PRO A 154 6.75 -0.96 -10.07
N LEU A 155 5.55 -0.74 -9.53
CA LEU A 155 5.19 -1.16 -8.18
C LEU A 155 4.49 -2.52 -8.27
N THR A 156 5.15 -3.56 -7.78
CA THR A 156 4.60 -4.92 -7.79
C THR A 156 4.16 -5.36 -6.40
N LEU A 157 2.89 -5.74 -6.28
CA LEU A 157 2.32 -6.37 -5.09
C LEU A 157 2.14 -7.87 -5.37
N PRO A 158 2.88 -8.75 -4.66
CA PRO A 158 2.80 -10.18 -4.91
C PRO A 158 1.39 -10.74 -4.72
N PHE A 159 0.97 -11.63 -5.61
CA PHE A 159 -0.34 -12.26 -5.53
C PHE A 159 -0.57 -12.94 -4.17
N GLU A 160 0.41 -13.72 -3.72
CA GLU A 160 0.31 -14.45 -2.45
C GLU A 160 0.21 -13.53 -1.23
N HIS A 161 0.69 -12.28 -1.34
CA HIS A 161 0.55 -11.29 -0.28
C HIS A 161 -0.89 -10.82 -0.13
N LEU A 162 -1.68 -10.81 -1.20
CA LEU A 162 -3.10 -10.47 -1.15
C LEU A 162 -3.96 -11.68 -0.81
N PHE A 163 -3.72 -12.83 -1.45
CA PHE A 163 -4.66 -13.95 -1.48
C PHE A 163 -4.29 -15.14 -0.58
N LEU A 164 -3.08 -15.16 0.00
CA LEU A 164 -2.58 -16.24 0.87
C LEU A 164 -2.63 -17.65 0.24
N ARG A 165 -2.56 -17.73 -1.09
CA ARG A 165 -2.48 -18.96 -1.89
C ARG A 165 -1.66 -18.71 -3.16
N PRO A 166 -1.13 -19.76 -3.80
CA PRO A 166 -0.52 -19.63 -5.12
C PRO A 166 -1.49 -19.11 -6.16
N ALA A 167 -0.95 -18.44 -7.18
CA ALA A 167 -1.71 -17.99 -8.34
C ALA A 167 -2.12 -19.18 -9.22
N ASN A 168 -3.37 -19.17 -9.68
CA ASN A 168 -3.87 -20.08 -10.72
C ASN A 168 -3.55 -19.52 -12.12
N PRO A 169 -3.72 -20.31 -13.20
CA PRO A 169 -3.60 -19.79 -14.56
C PRO A 169 -4.48 -18.57 -14.80
N GLY A 170 -3.88 -17.49 -15.32
CA GLY A 170 -4.56 -16.21 -15.54
C GLY A 170 -4.58 -15.27 -14.33
N GLU A 171 -4.07 -15.72 -13.18
CA GLU A 171 -3.81 -14.89 -12.01
C GLU A 171 -2.31 -14.60 -11.89
N GLY A 172 -1.95 -13.51 -11.23
CA GLY A 172 -0.57 -13.13 -11.04
C GLY A 172 -0.40 -11.92 -10.14
N ASP A 173 0.84 -11.48 -10.01
CA ASP A 173 1.16 -10.30 -9.22
C ASP A 173 0.46 -9.05 -9.76
N ILE A 174 0.06 -8.16 -8.86
CA ILE A 174 -0.50 -6.87 -9.24
C ILE A 174 0.66 -5.95 -9.60
N VAL A 175 0.82 -5.69 -10.89
CA VAL A 175 1.84 -4.79 -11.43
C VAL A 175 1.19 -3.45 -11.77
N LEU A 176 1.60 -2.40 -11.07
CA LEU A 176 1.31 -1.02 -11.45
C LEU A 176 2.50 -0.48 -12.24
N ASP A 177 2.28 -0.28 -13.54
CA ASP A 177 3.29 0.24 -14.47
C ASP A 177 3.37 1.77 -14.42
N GLU A 178 4.18 2.35 -15.30
CA GLU A 178 4.34 3.81 -15.39
C GLU A 178 3.00 4.53 -15.67
N SER A 179 2.17 4.01 -16.58
CA SER A 179 0.89 4.63 -16.94
C SER A 179 -0.13 4.56 -15.81
N ASP A 180 -0.16 3.45 -15.06
CA ASP A 180 -1.01 3.32 -13.87
C ASP A 180 -0.61 4.36 -12.80
N LEU A 181 0.70 4.54 -12.60
CA LEU A 181 1.26 5.49 -11.63
C LEU A 181 0.98 6.95 -12.06
N GLU A 182 1.14 7.29 -13.33
CA GLU A 182 0.73 8.59 -13.87
C GLU A 182 -0.76 8.86 -13.64
N THR A 183 -1.60 7.83 -13.81
CA THR A 183 -3.04 7.92 -13.54
C THR A 183 -3.31 8.20 -12.06
N ILE A 184 -2.63 7.51 -11.14
CA ILE A 184 -2.75 7.76 -9.68
C ILE A 184 -2.38 9.20 -9.33
N ALA A 185 -1.25 9.68 -9.85
CA ALA A 185 -0.78 11.04 -9.63
C ALA A 185 -1.79 12.07 -10.16
N THR A 186 -2.26 11.89 -11.39
CA THR A 186 -3.27 12.75 -12.02
C THR A 186 -4.56 12.80 -11.21
N LEU A 187 -5.07 11.65 -10.75
CA LEU A 187 -6.29 11.58 -9.95
C LEU A 187 -6.12 12.28 -8.60
N THR A 188 -4.93 12.20 -7.99
CA THR A 188 -4.63 12.83 -6.71
C THR A 188 -4.52 14.34 -6.85
N TRP A 189 -3.80 14.84 -7.87
CA TRP A 189 -3.59 16.28 -8.06
C TRP A 189 -4.86 17.04 -8.46
N ARG A 190 -5.84 16.38 -9.11
CA ARG A 190 -7.14 17.00 -9.45
C ARG A 190 -7.90 17.56 -8.26
N VAL A 191 -7.70 17.03 -7.06
CA VAL A 191 -8.39 17.49 -5.84
C VAL A 191 -7.53 18.43 -5.00
N HIS A 192 -6.32 18.76 -5.45
CA HIS A 192 -5.50 19.77 -4.79
C HIS A 192 -6.07 21.15 -5.13
N SER A 193 -6.54 21.88 -4.12
CA SER A 193 -7.25 23.14 -4.34
C SER A 193 -6.35 24.32 -4.76
N ASN A 194 -5.02 24.16 -4.83
CA ASN A 194 -4.07 25.24 -5.15
C ASN A 194 -2.68 24.70 -5.62
N VAL A 195 -2.61 23.90 -6.69
CA VAL A 195 -1.32 23.60 -7.36
C VAL A 195 -1.37 23.94 -8.83
#